data_AF-A0A8H7V8H2-F1
#
_entry.id   AF-A0A8H7V8H2-F1
#
_cell.length_a   1.000
_cell.length_b   1.000
_cell.length_c   1.000
_cell.angle_alpha   90.00
_cell.angle_beta   90.00
_cell.angle_gamma   90.00
#
_symmetry.space_group_name_H-M   'P 1'
#
loop_
_entity.id
_entity.type
_entity.pdbx_description
1 polymer ?
#
loop_
_entity_poly.entity_id
_entity_poly.type
_entity_poly.pdbx_seq_one_letter_code
_entity_poly.pdbx_strand_id
1 'polypeptide(L)'
;MQASRGNSKIPTARQSKATSNERLKRPSILPSASSIPEGPDYLVRQADVPQMLRFLKDLGIHAHEEDLTHPNPIRIRQLFEILINFLVPHRMEFLYIEREKVKLEFADSPDLGIEIAEVVPVFREMQYLLKQLKFTDIKVTDILSPSPPRLMKILSALMNFSLFRDSVYEHFEPLAKEVEQLTLQCDNLSAEKAALDKEINEIETQTELERVEVQEWENKNQELEEVMRQMRRDSDAILADLEFHKNERRQMKDTLQELQYTILAAIEHVKQLKQYDTWDVEEMKVKIEELEVVINSNTEEVNTLEKDIPKLEEIISETKSLNNNLTKWIQTIESVNNLHGDVNRHKKTNEAIKKELNSLTLMQKEFATKITTISRSLALQDSRLQFLMEQREKKRETVDQYLKDWDKKNVIINKEVESAMNERKKCEAQIKELQEKCNEGYAEQRLYIESLRSQITKLFFIINDQYTNSLKYAKPN
;
A
#
# COMPACT_ATOMS: atom_id res chain seq x y z
N MET A 1 -41.87 -28.08 -25.65
CA MET A 1 -42.54 -27.97 -24.35
C MET A 1 -41.50 -27.61 -23.30
N GLN A 2 -41.82 -26.62 -22.47
CA GLN A 2 -41.15 -26.14 -21.27
C GLN A 2 -39.71 -25.59 -21.40
N ALA A 3 -39.69 -24.26 -21.48
CA ALA A 3 -38.58 -23.38 -21.20
C ALA A 3 -38.41 -23.18 -19.69
N SER A 4 -37.17 -23.06 -19.22
CA SER A 4 -36.84 -22.38 -17.97
C SER A 4 -35.65 -21.45 -18.23
N ARG A 5 -35.95 -20.15 -18.33
CA ARG A 5 -34.98 -19.07 -18.45
C ARG A 5 -34.62 -18.59 -17.05
N GLY A 6 -33.39 -18.87 -16.62
CA GLY A 6 -32.76 -18.24 -15.46
C GLY A 6 -32.20 -16.87 -15.84
N ASN A 7 -32.86 -15.81 -15.37
CA ASN A 7 -32.38 -14.43 -15.39
C ASN A 7 -31.27 -14.25 -14.35
N SER A 8 -30.06 -13.83 -14.74
CA SER A 8 -29.17 -13.08 -13.85
C SER A 8 -28.59 -11.87 -14.58
N LYS A 9 -28.90 -10.71 -13.99
CA LYS A 9 -28.68 -9.36 -14.49
C LYS A 9 -27.19 -9.04 -14.61
N ILE A 10 -26.78 -8.58 -15.78
CA ILE A 10 -25.57 -7.79 -16.00
C ILE A 10 -25.90 -6.35 -15.56
N PRO A 11 -25.09 -5.68 -14.71
CA PRO A 11 -25.27 -4.27 -14.42
C PRO A 11 -24.83 -3.45 -15.63
N THR A 12 -25.80 -2.76 -16.22
CA THR A 12 -25.64 -1.82 -17.33
C THR A 12 -24.76 -0.64 -16.93
N ALA A 13 -23.87 -0.29 -17.86
CA ALA A 13 -23.04 0.90 -17.87
C ALA A 13 -23.84 2.15 -17.46
N ARG A 14 -23.41 2.79 -16.38
CA ARG A 14 -23.94 4.06 -15.91
C ARG A 14 -23.32 5.17 -16.75
N GLN A 15 -24.14 5.79 -17.60
CA GLN A 15 -23.83 7.01 -18.33
C GLN A 15 -23.31 8.09 -17.36
N SER A 16 -22.07 8.51 -17.57
CA SER A 16 -21.48 9.67 -16.89
C SER A 16 -22.11 10.95 -17.45
N LYS A 17 -23.11 11.48 -16.74
CA LYS A 17 -23.55 12.86 -16.92
C LYS A 17 -22.42 13.78 -16.50
N ALA A 18 -21.95 14.59 -17.45
CA ALA A 18 -21.15 15.78 -17.19
C ALA A 18 -21.89 16.65 -16.17
N THR A 19 -21.39 16.64 -14.94
CA THR A 19 -21.77 17.58 -13.91
C THR A 19 -20.65 18.61 -13.83
N SER A 20 -21.07 19.85 -14.01
CA SER A 20 -20.32 21.08 -13.86
C SER A 20 -19.32 21.04 -12.71
N ASN A 21 -18.07 21.36 -13.04
CA ASN A 21 -17.00 21.70 -12.11
C ASN A 21 -17.41 22.91 -11.24
N GLU A 22 -18.06 22.66 -10.10
CA GLU A 22 -18.00 23.57 -8.96
C GLU A 22 -16.98 23.03 -7.97
N ARG A 23 -15.71 23.40 -8.20
CA ARG A 23 -14.69 23.34 -7.15
C ARG A 23 -15.15 24.26 -6.02
N LEU A 24 -15.65 23.68 -4.94
CA LEU A 24 -15.79 24.34 -3.65
C LEU A 24 -14.43 24.93 -3.28
N LYS A 25 -14.32 26.26 -3.43
CA LYS A 25 -13.16 27.05 -3.01
C LYS A 25 -12.99 26.84 -1.52
N ARG A 26 -11.94 26.11 -1.13
CA ARG A 26 -11.46 26.09 0.25
C ARG A 26 -11.20 27.54 0.66
N PRO A 27 -11.73 28.02 1.80
CA PRO A 27 -11.38 29.36 2.27
C PRO A 27 -9.88 29.39 2.55
N SER A 28 -9.19 30.28 1.84
CA SER A 28 -7.78 30.60 2.08
C SER A 28 -7.64 31.08 3.53
N ILE A 29 -6.76 30.43 4.29
CA ILE A 29 -6.34 30.88 5.62
C ILE A 29 -5.34 32.05 5.49
N LEU A 30 -4.87 32.34 4.28
CA LEU A 30 -3.99 33.48 4.01
C LEU A 30 -4.81 34.73 3.68
N PRO A 31 -4.51 35.88 4.31
CA PRO A 31 -5.15 37.16 4.00
C PRO A 31 -5.00 37.51 2.52
N SER A 32 -6.10 37.92 1.89
CA SER A 32 -6.12 38.45 0.52
C SER A 32 -5.20 39.66 0.37
N ALA A 33 -4.28 39.60 -0.59
CA ALA A 33 -3.17 40.55 -0.81
C ALA A 33 -3.57 41.98 -1.26
N SER A 34 -4.82 42.41 -1.07
CA SER A 34 -5.34 43.67 -1.61
C SER A 34 -5.48 44.80 -0.57
N SER A 35 -4.83 44.72 0.59
CA SER A 35 -4.76 45.83 1.53
C SER A 35 -3.42 45.84 2.28
N ILE A 36 -2.38 46.39 1.66
CA ILE A 36 -1.10 46.65 2.34
C ILE A 36 -0.74 48.13 2.10
N PRO A 37 -0.56 48.95 3.16
CA PRO A 37 -0.25 50.38 3.03
C PRO A 37 1.12 50.63 2.41
N GLU A 38 1.24 51.72 1.64
CA GLU A 38 2.50 52.29 1.15
C GLU A 38 3.33 52.87 2.32
N GLY A 39 4.10 52.01 2.97
CA GLY A 39 5.18 52.36 3.91
C GLY A 39 6.55 52.03 3.30
N PRO A 40 7.68 52.48 3.90
CA PRO A 40 9.01 52.35 3.29
C PRO A 40 9.36 50.90 2.92
N ASP A 41 9.92 50.73 1.72
CA ASP A 41 10.04 49.45 1.00
C ASP A 41 10.71 48.29 1.77
N TYR A 42 11.63 48.54 2.70
CA TYR A 42 12.20 47.45 3.51
C TYR A 42 12.87 48.00 4.78
N LEU A 43 12.35 47.66 5.97
CA LEU A 43 12.80 48.18 7.28
C LEU A 43 13.62 47.15 8.07
N VAL A 44 14.72 46.64 7.49
CA VAL A 44 15.62 45.71 8.19
C VAL A 44 16.97 46.36 8.41
N ARG A 45 17.57 46.09 9.57
CA ARG A 45 18.92 46.51 9.91
C ARG A 45 19.90 45.97 8.87
N GLN A 46 20.72 46.84 8.29
CA GLN A 46 21.78 46.43 7.37
C GLN A 46 22.80 45.58 8.14
N ALA A 47 23.18 44.44 7.55
CA ALA A 47 24.18 43.56 8.10
C ALA A 47 25.58 44.18 7.94
N ASP A 48 26.45 43.92 8.90
CA ASP A 48 27.86 44.31 8.78
C ASP A 48 28.57 43.40 7.76
N VAL A 49 29.61 43.91 7.10
CA VAL A 49 30.39 43.16 6.10
C VAL A 49 30.88 41.80 6.62
N PRO A 50 31.39 41.65 7.87
CA PRO A 50 31.79 40.35 8.39
C PRO A 50 30.62 39.37 8.59
N GLN A 51 29.42 39.86 8.91
CA GLN A 51 28.23 39.02 9.06
C GLN A 51 27.77 38.52 7.70
N MET A 52 27.81 39.38 6.68
CA MET A 52 27.47 39.01 5.31
C MET A 52 28.42 37.97 4.74
N LEU A 53 29.72 38.10 5.01
CA LEU A 53 30.72 37.10 4.59
C LEU A 53 30.49 35.73 5.25
N ARG A 54 30.08 35.71 6.52
CA ARG A 54 29.70 34.45 7.20
C ARG A 54 28.47 33.83 6.54
N PHE A 55 27.41 34.61 6.33
CA PHE A 55 26.22 34.15 5.64
C PHE A 55 26.53 33.56 4.26
N LEU A 56 27.29 34.28 3.42
CA LEU A 56 27.67 33.80 2.10
C LEU A 56 28.51 32.52 2.18
N LYS A 57 29.41 32.41 3.17
CA LYS A 57 30.19 31.19 3.41
C LYS A 57 29.31 30.02 3.85
N ASP A 58 28.32 30.26 4.70
CA ASP A 58 27.37 29.24 5.16
C ASP A 58 26.51 28.71 3.99
N LEU A 59 26.27 29.55 2.97
CA LEU A 59 25.67 29.15 1.70
C LEU A 59 26.64 28.43 0.73
N GLY A 60 27.90 28.24 1.12
CA GLY A 60 28.93 27.63 0.27
C GLY A 60 29.53 28.58 -0.78
N ILE A 61 29.31 29.89 -0.65
CA ILE A 61 29.80 30.90 -1.59
C ILE A 61 31.11 31.49 -1.07
N HIS A 62 32.20 31.31 -1.82
CA HIS A 62 33.50 31.88 -1.50
C HIS A 62 33.55 33.38 -1.86
N ALA A 63 32.98 34.23 -1.01
CA ALA A 63 33.05 35.70 -1.12
C ALA A 63 34.21 36.26 -0.26
N HIS A 64 34.90 37.27 -0.77
CA HIS A 64 35.95 38.02 -0.09
C HIS A 64 35.43 39.42 0.25
N GLU A 65 36.07 40.12 1.18
CA GLU A 65 35.68 41.49 1.56
C GLU A 65 35.71 42.46 0.37
N GLU A 66 36.65 42.25 -0.56
CA GLU A 66 36.75 42.99 -1.82
C GLU A 66 35.52 42.83 -2.72
N ASP A 67 34.82 41.69 -2.68
CA ASP A 67 33.65 41.45 -3.52
C ASP A 67 32.41 42.25 -3.07
N LEU A 68 32.40 42.67 -1.81
CA LEU A 68 31.31 43.46 -1.21
C LEU A 68 31.63 44.96 -1.22
N THR A 69 32.91 45.31 -1.07
CA THR A 69 33.40 46.70 -1.08
C THR A 69 33.70 47.23 -2.48
N HIS A 70 34.12 46.35 -3.40
CA HIS A 70 34.39 46.62 -4.82
C HIS A 70 33.72 45.55 -5.72
N PRO A 71 32.38 45.59 -5.81
CA PRO A 71 31.62 44.52 -6.46
C PRO A 71 31.87 44.44 -7.97
N ASN A 72 32.25 43.26 -8.45
CA ASN A 72 32.40 42.96 -9.87
C ASN A 72 31.05 42.51 -10.47
N PRO A 73 30.54 43.15 -11.54
CA PRO A 73 29.25 42.81 -12.18
C PRO A 73 29.07 41.32 -12.50
N ILE A 74 30.10 40.67 -13.03
CA ILE A 74 30.06 39.25 -13.41
C ILE A 74 29.89 38.38 -12.16
N ARG A 75 30.64 38.71 -11.09
CA ARG A 75 30.60 37.97 -9.82
C ARG A 75 29.29 38.17 -9.08
N ILE A 76 28.72 39.38 -9.11
CA ILE A 76 27.41 39.66 -8.50
C ILE A 76 26.27 38.95 -9.22
N ARG A 77 26.32 38.87 -10.55
CA ARG A 77 25.35 38.08 -11.32
C ARG A 77 25.40 36.60 -10.92
N GLN A 78 26.59 36.00 -10.89
CA GLN A 78 26.78 34.62 -10.44
C GLN A 78 26.30 34.42 -9.00
N LEU A 79 26.60 35.37 -8.11
CA LEU A 79 26.12 35.37 -6.73
C LEU A 79 24.59 35.36 -6.66
N PHE A 80 23.90 36.18 -7.44
CA PHE A 80 22.44 36.19 -7.48
C PHE A 80 21.85 34.91 -8.06
N GLU A 81 22.47 34.31 -9.07
CA GLU A 81 22.03 33.00 -9.58
C GLU A 81 22.15 31.90 -8.52
N ILE A 82 23.27 31.87 -7.78
CA ILE A 82 23.46 30.91 -6.69
C ILE A 82 22.45 31.16 -5.57
N LEU A 83 22.17 32.43 -5.25
CA LEU A 83 21.17 32.80 -4.24
C LEU A 83 19.75 32.40 -4.67
N ILE A 84 19.38 32.56 -5.94
CA ILE A 84 18.08 32.05 -6.46
C ILE A 84 18.02 30.54 -6.31
N ASN A 85 19.07 29.83 -6.75
CA ASN A 85 19.14 28.38 -6.67
C ASN A 85 19.00 27.86 -5.22
N PHE A 86 19.63 28.54 -4.26
CA PHE A 86 19.61 28.12 -2.86
C PHE A 86 18.32 28.53 -2.13
N LEU A 87 17.86 29.75 -2.34
CA LEU A 87 16.71 30.29 -1.61
C LEU A 87 15.40 29.75 -2.16
N VAL A 88 15.30 29.60 -3.49
CA VAL A 88 14.08 29.22 -4.19
C VAL A 88 14.39 28.26 -5.36
N PRO A 89 14.81 27.00 -5.09
CA PRO A 89 15.31 26.09 -6.13
C PRO A 89 14.31 25.83 -7.26
N HIS A 90 13.01 25.75 -6.96
CA HIS A 90 11.95 25.53 -7.95
C HIS A 90 11.79 26.68 -8.97
N ARG A 91 12.42 27.85 -8.73
CA ARG A 91 12.44 28.97 -9.68
C ARG A 91 13.52 28.82 -10.75
N MET A 92 14.46 27.89 -10.61
CA MET A 92 15.52 27.68 -11.61
C MET A 92 14.96 27.33 -12.98
N GLU A 93 13.88 26.56 -13.06
CA GLU A 93 13.19 26.28 -14.32
C GLU A 93 12.71 27.56 -15.02
N PHE A 94 12.18 28.52 -14.25
CA PHE A 94 11.75 29.81 -14.79
C PHE A 94 12.93 30.65 -15.26
N LEU A 95 14.06 30.62 -14.55
CA LEU A 95 15.30 31.26 -15.00
C LEU A 95 15.78 30.67 -16.34
N TYR A 96 15.70 29.35 -16.53
CA TYR A 96 16.06 28.71 -17.80
C TYR A 96 15.12 29.11 -18.94
N ILE A 97 13.81 29.06 -18.69
CA ILE A 97 12.79 29.51 -19.64
C ILE A 97 13.05 30.97 -20.03
N GLU A 98 13.38 31.82 -19.07
CA GLU A 98 13.61 33.25 -19.31
C GLU A 98 14.90 33.49 -20.10
N ARG A 99 15.96 32.73 -19.84
CA ARG A 99 17.17 32.72 -20.67
C ARG A 99 16.87 32.33 -22.10
N GLU A 100 16.03 31.33 -22.32
CA GLU A 100 15.65 30.88 -23.65
C GLU A 100 14.83 31.94 -24.40
N LYS A 101 13.86 32.58 -23.73
CA LYS A 101 13.10 33.69 -24.31
C LYS A 101 13.98 34.86 -24.72
N VAL A 102 14.88 35.31 -23.84
CA VAL A 102 15.76 36.45 -24.13
C VAL A 102 16.73 36.09 -25.25
N LYS A 103 17.22 34.84 -25.32
CA LYS A 103 18.03 34.38 -26.47
C LYS A 103 17.26 34.44 -27.80
N LEU A 104 15.97 34.12 -27.80
CA LEU A 104 15.12 34.21 -28.98
C LEU A 104 14.82 35.66 -29.36
N GLU A 105 14.58 36.54 -28.38
CA GLU A 105 14.29 37.98 -28.60
C GLU A 105 15.49 38.75 -29.19
N PHE A 106 16.72 38.34 -28.85
CA PHE A 106 17.95 38.99 -29.32
C PHE A 106 18.72 38.16 -30.38
N ALA A 107 18.08 37.15 -30.98
CA ALA A 107 18.70 36.30 -32.01
C ALA A 107 19.22 37.11 -33.22
N ASP A 108 18.57 38.23 -33.55
CA ASP A 108 18.89 39.08 -34.70
C ASP A 108 19.95 40.16 -34.39
N SER A 109 20.49 40.24 -33.17
CA SER A 109 21.47 41.27 -32.76
C SER A 109 22.49 40.71 -31.76
N PRO A 110 23.49 39.94 -32.24
CA PRO A 110 24.39 39.16 -31.39
C PRO A 110 25.30 40.01 -30.48
N ASP A 111 25.76 41.17 -30.93
CA ASP A 111 26.79 41.95 -30.20
C ASP A 111 26.25 42.72 -28.98
N LEU A 112 25.02 43.26 -29.05
CA LEU A 112 24.33 43.85 -27.89
C LEU A 112 23.56 42.80 -27.08
N GLY A 113 23.31 41.63 -27.68
CA GLY A 113 22.49 40.57 -27.11
C GLY A 113 23.16 39.77 -26.00
N ILE A 114 24.48 39.55 -26.03
CA ILE A 114 25.14 38.60 -25.10
C ILE A 114 25.08 39.09 -23.64
N GLU A 115 25.49 40.33 -23.37
CA GLU A 115 25.52 40.86 -21.99
C GLU A 115 24.10 41.02 -21.41
N ILE A 116 23.17 41.50 -22.25
CA ILE A 116 21.75 41.66 -21.88
C ILE A 116 21.08 40.28 -21.67
N ALA A 117 21.40 39.28 -22.51
CA ALA A 117 20.86 37.92 -22.41
C ALA A 117 21.31 37.19 -21.15
N GLU A 118 22.47 37.53 -20.60
CA GLU A 118 22.92 36.97 -19.32
C GLU A 118 22.31 37.71 -18.12
N VAL A 119 22.10 39.02 -18.22
CA VAL A 119 21.69 39.86 -17.08
C VAL A 119 20.17 39.92 -16.89
N VAL A 120 19.40 40.04 -17.97
CA VAL A 120 17.94 40.23 -17.89
C VAL A 120 17.21 39.06 -17.22
N PRO A 121 17.52 37.78 -17.52
CA PRO A 121 16.86 36.65 -16.85
C PRO A 121 17.10 36.67 -15.34
N VAL A 122 18.33 36.90 -14.91
CA VAL A 122 18.71 36.98 -13.48
C VAL A 122 18.02 38.17 -12.82
N PHE A 123 17.97 39.32 -13.50
CA PHE A 123 17.26 40.50 -13.02
C PHE A 123 15.77 40.24 -12.81
N ARG A 124 15.07 39.66 -13.81
CA ARG A 124 13.62 39.38 -13.73
C ARG A 124 13.30 38.43 -12.57
N GLU A 125 14.13 37.40 -12.39
CA GLU A 125 13.97 36.43 -11.30
C GLU A 125 14.28 37.03 -9.92
N MET A 126 15.36 37.80 -9.79
CA MET A 126 15.68 38.53 -8.56
C MET A 126 14.63 39.58 -8.22
N GLN A 127 14.11 40.29 -9.22
CA GLN A 127 13.06 41.29 -9.04
C GLN A 127 11.77 40.64 -8.53
N TYR A 128 11.39 39.49 -9.06
CA TYR A 128 10.26 38.75 -8.55
C TYR A 128 10.46 38.35 -7.09
N LEU A 129 11.62 37.74 -6.76
CA LEU A 129 11.95 37.32 -5.39
C LEU A 129 11.92 38.50 -4.41
N LEU A 130 12.65 39.56 -4.71
CA LEU A 130 12.78 40.73 -3.85
C LEU A 130 11.46 41.48 -3.67
N LYS A 131 10.59 41.51 -4.70
CA LYS A 131 9.25 42.07 -4.60
C LYS A 131 8.37 41.30 -3.59
N GLN A 132 8.52 39.97 -3.48
CA GLN A 132 7.84 39.20 -2.44
C GLN A 132 8.34 39.56 -1.03
N LEU A 133 9.63 39.90 -0.92
CA LEU A 133 10.25 40.38 0.31
C LEU A 133 9.99 41.87 0.61
N LYS A 134 9.13 42.52 -0.19
CA LYS A 134 8.82 43.96 -0.17
C LYS A 134 9.94 44.89 -0.64
N PHE A 135 11.10 44.37 -1.03
CA PHE A 135 12.12 45.16 -1.69
C PHE A 135 11.75 45.42 -3.16
N THR A 136 11.05 46.54 -3.43
CA THR A 136 10.52 46.83 -4.78
C THR A 136 11.48 47.61 -5.68
N ASP A 137 12.40 48.39 -5.09
CA ASP A 137 13.35 49.25 -5.80
C ASP A 137 14.63 48.49 -6.20
N ILE A 138 14.55 47.39 -6.95
CA ILE A 138 15.72 46.78 -7.63
C ILE A 138 15.78 47.25 -9.09
N LYS A 139 16.98 47.60 -9.55
CA LYS A 139 17.25 48.11 -10.90
C LYS A 139 18.23 47.20 -11.63
N VAL A 140 18.20 47.22 -12.96
CA VAL A 140 19.17 46.48 -13.79
C VAL A 140 20.61 46.95 -13.51
N THR A 141 20.78 48.22 -13.13
CA THR A 141 22.07 48.79 -12.69
C THR A 141 22.65 48.06 -11.49
N ASP A 142 21.83 47.41 -10.65
CA ASP A 142 22.32 46.68 -9.47
C ASP A 142 23.07 45.39 -9.83
N ILE A 143 22.95 44.96 -11.08
CA ILE A 143 23.68 43.81 -11.64
C ILE A 143 24.79 44.30 -12.58
N LEU A 144 24.52 45.28 -13.45
CA LEU A 144 25.49 45.80 -14.42
C LEU A 144 26.57 46.69 -13.78
N SER A 145 26.22 47.46 -12.76
CA SER A 145 27.12 48.40 -12.07
C SER A 145 26.78 48.45 -10.58
N PRO A 146 27.07 47.35 -9.86
CA PRO A 146 26.65 47.21 -8.47
C PRO A 146 27.28 48.29 -7.58
N SER A 147 26.46 48.99 -6.82
CA SER A 147 26.93 49.94 -5.80
C SER A 147 27.08 49.21 -4.46
N PRO A 148 28.24 49.27 -3.77
CA PRO A 148 28.47 48.58 -2.49
C PRO A 148 27.34 48.78 -1.44
N PRO A 149 26.88 50.00 -1.13
CA PRO A 149 25.81 50.19 -0.15
C PRO A 149 24.46 49.62 -0.58
N ARG A 150 24.21 49.52 -1.90
CA ARG A 150 22.95 48.99 -2.44
C ARG A 150 22.96 47.48 -2.51
N LEU A 151 24.09 46.89 -2.91
CA LEU A 151 24.32 45.45 -2.84
C LEU A 151 24.16 44.93 -1.40
N MET A 152 24.74 45.63 -0.42
CA MET A 152 24.59 45.26 0.99
C MET A 152 23.14 45.30 1.48
N LYS A 153 22.34 46.26 1.01
CA LYS A 153 20.89 46.31 1.30
C LYS A 153 20.14 45.11 0.71
N ILE A 154 20.41 44.78 -0.56
CA ILE A 154 19.79 43.63 -1.24
C ILE A 154 20.16 42.33 -0.54
N LEU A 155 21.45 42.12 -0.24
CA LEU A 155 21.91 40.92 0.44
C LEU A 155 21.39 40.82 1.88
N SER A 156 21.29 41.95 2.60
CA SER A 156 20.66 41.97 3.94
C SER A 156 19.19 41.54 3.88
N ALA A 157 18.48 41.91 2.81
CA ALA A 157 17.10 41.46 2.61
C ALA A 157 16.98 39.96 2.37
N LEU A 158 17.90 39.40 1.57
CA LEU A 158 17.97 37.97 1.30
C LEU A 158 18.41 37.17 2.54
N MET A 159 19.35 37.69 3.32
CA MET A 159 19.81 37.08 4.58
C MET A 159 18.68 37.05 5.62
N ASN A 160 17.91 38.12 5.75
CA ASN A 160 16.76 38.10 6.66
C ASN A 160 15.68 37.12 6.19
N PHE A 161 15.45 37.01 4.88
CA PHE A 161 14.57 35.99 4.33
C PHE A 161 15.06 34.57 4.63
N SER A 162 16.36 34.29 4.48
CA SER A 162 16.90 32.96 4.79
C SER A 162 16.72 32.62 6.27
N LEU A 163 17.00 33.56 7.18
CA LEU A 163 16.78 33.37 8.61
C LEU A 163 15.31 33.09 8.95
N PHE A 164 14.38 33.85 8.33
CA PHE A 164 12.95 33.59 8.50
C PHE A 164 12.57 32.22 7.94
N ARG A 165 13.00 31.89 6.72
CA ARG A 165 12.75 30.60 6.09
C ARG A 165 13.23 29.45 6.97
N ASP A 166 14.44 29.54 7.51
CA ASP A 166 15.04 28.48 8.32
C ASP A 166 14.29 28.35 9.67
N SER A 167 13.87 29.45 10.29
CA SER A 167 13.03 29.41 11.51
C SER A 167 11.65 28.78 11.28
N VAL A 168 11.10 28.99 10.08
CA VAL A 168 9.79 28.44 9.70
C VAL A 168 9.93 27.00 9.22
N TYR A 169 11.08 26.62 8.66
CA TYR A 169 11.35 25.27 8.17
C TYR A 169 11.16 24.20 9.24
N GLU A 170 11.50 24.48 10.51
CA GLU A 170 11.26 23.56 11.64
C GLU A 170 9.77 23.15 11.75
N HIS A 171 8.84 24.03 11.39
CA HIS A 171 7.41 23.75 11.40
C HIS A 171 6.95 22.92 10.18
N PHE A 172 7.68 23.01 9.06
CA PHE A 172 7.39 22.29 7.82
C PHE A 172 8.17 20.98 7.67
N GLU A 173 9.25 20.78 8.41
CA GLU A 173 10.05 19.55 8.45
C GLU A 173 9.19 18.27 8.63
N PRO A 174 8.22 18.20 9.57
CA PRO A 174 7.39 17.00 9.70
C PRO A 174 6.54 16.73 8.45
N LEU A 175 6.02 17.78 7.82
CA LEU A 175 5.22 17.66 6.60
C LEU A 175 6.10 17.24 5.41
N ALA A 176 7.32 17.76 5.30
CA ALA A 176 8.29 17.34 4.29
C ALA A 176 8.63 15.85 4.44
N LYS A 177 8.90 15.38 5.67
CA LYS A 177 9.13 13.97 5.97
C LYS A 177 7.92 13.10 5.64
N GLU A 178 6.70 13.57 5.91
CA GLU A 178 5.47 12.85 5.55
C GLU A 178 5.34 12.71 4.01
N VAL A 179 5.61 13.79 3.26
CA VAL A 179 5.60 13.75 1.80
C VAL A 179 6.67 12.81 1.25
N GLU A 180 7.88 12.81 1.79
CA GLU A 180 8.94 11.86 1.41
C GLU A 180 8.53 10.42 1.69
N GLN A 181 7.95 10.14 2.86
CA GLN A 181 7.44 8.81 3.20
C GLN A 181 6.32 8.35 2.26
N LEU A 182 5.37 9.24 1.96
CA LEU A 182 4.28 8.95 1.02
C LEU A 182 4.80 8.73 -0.40
N THR A 183 5.81 9.49 -0.83
CA THR A 183 6.45 9.32 -2.13
C THR A 183 7.12 7.95 -2.21
N LEU A 184 7.89 7.56 -1.19
CA LEU A 184 8.51 6.24 -1.11
C LEU A 184 7.47 5.10 -1.09
N GLN A 185 6.35 5.29 -0.40
CA GLN A 185 5.25 4.33 -0.41
C GLN A 185 4.60 4.21 -1.79
N CYS A 186 4.36 5.32 -2.48
CA CYS A 186 3.85 5.33 -3.85
C CYS A 186 4.81 4.60 -4.80
N ASP A 187 6.11 4.84 -4.71
CA ASP A 187 7.12 4.20 -5.55
C ASP A 187 7.17 2.68 -5.30
N ASN A 188 7.12 2.25 -4.04
CA ASN A 188 7.08 0.83 -3.67
C ASN A 188 5.80 0.15 -4.20
N LEU A 189 4.63 0.77 -4.03
CA LEU A 189 3.36 0.23 -4.54
C LEU A 189 3.35 0.18 -6.08
N SER A 190 3.97 1.16 -6.74
CA SER A 190 4.12 1.18 -8.19
C SER A 190 5.01 0.03 -8.68
N ALA A 191 6.11 -0.23 -7.99
CA ALA A 191 7.01 -1.34 -8.29
C ALA A 191 6.34 -2.71 -8.04
N GLU A 192 5.60 -2.86 -6.94
CA GLU A 192 4.83 -4.08 -6.64
C GLU A 192 3.76 -4.34 -7.69
N LYS A 193 3.01 -3.30 -8.08
CA LYS A 193 2.02 -3.40 -9.16
C LYS A 193 2.68 -3.84 -10.47
N ALA A 194 3.80 -3.25 -10.85
CA ALA A 194 4.51 -3.62 -12.08
C ALA A 194 4.99 -5.08 -12.05
N ALA A 195 5.41 -5.58 -10.88
CA ALA A 195 5.80 -6.98 -10.71
C ALA A 195 4.58 -7.93 -10.85
N LEU A 196 3.45 -7.60 -10.22
CA LEU A 196 2.22 -8.38 -10.34
C LEU A 196 1.65 -8.37 -11.76
N ASP A 197 1.66 -7.21 -12.44
CA ASP A 197 1.24 -7.12 -13.84
C ASP A 197 2.11 -8.01 -14.73
N LYS A 198 3.40 -8.16 -14.42
CA LYS A 198 4.30 -9.08 -15.14
C LYS A 198 3.93 -10.55 -14.88
N GLU A 199 3.70 -10.92 -13.62
CA GLU A 199 3.30 -12.29 -13.25
C GLU A 199 1.96 -12.69 -13.89
N ILE A 200 0.98 -11.78 -13.93
CA ILE A 200 -0.30 -11.99 -14.61
C ILE A 200 -0.07 -12.27 -16.09
N ASN A 201 0.73 -11.46 -16.78
CA ASN A 201 1.04 -11.68 -18.19
C ASN A 201 1.75 -13.03 -18.42
N GLU A 202 2.68 -13.41 -17.55
CA GLU A 202 3.36 -14.72 -17.63
C GLU A 202 2.35 -15.87 -17.49
N ILE A 203 1.43 -15.79 -16.52
CA ILE A 203 0.37 -16.80 -16.34
C ILE A 203 -0.58 -16.82 -17.54
N GLU A 204 -1.03 -15.67 -18.04
CA GLU A 204 -1.92 -15.60 -19.20
C GLU A 204 -1.28 -16.24 -20.43
N THR A 205 -0.01 -15.95 -20.69
CA THR A 205 0.72 -16.57 -21.81
C THR A 205 0.85 -18.09 -21.65
N GLN A 206 1.14 -18.56 -20.43
CA GLN A 206 1.22 -19.99 -20.13
C GLN A 206 -0.13 -20.69 -20.31
N THR A 207 -1.22 -20.08 -19.83
CA THR A 207 -2.57 -20.64 -19.99
C THR A 207 -3.00 -20.71 -21.46
N GLU A 208 -2.59 -19.76 -22.29
CA GLU A 208 -2.89 -19.80 -23.72
C GLU A 208 -2.11 -20.92 -24.42
N LEU A 209 -0.83 -21.13 -24.07
CA LEU A 209 -0.04 -22.26 -24.58
C LEU A 209 -0.65 -23.61 -24.17
N GLU A 210 -1.01 -23.76 -22.90
CA GLU A 210 -1.67 -24.96 -22.39
C GLU A 210 -3.02 -25.20 -23.08
N ARG A 211 -3.79 -24.15 -23.35
CA ARG A 211 -5.06 -24.27 -24.08
C ARG A 211 -4.87 -24.80 -25.49
N VAL A 212 -3.84 -24.32 -26.20
CA VAL A 212 -3.50 -24.82 -27.54
C VAL A 212 -3.09 -26.29 -27.47
N GLU A 213 -2.24 -26.65 -26.51
CA GLU A 213 -1.80 -28.05 -26.32
C GLU A 213 -2.98 -28.98 -26.01
N VAL A 214 -3.89 -28.58 -25.11
CA VAL A 214 -5.10 -29.35 -24.79
C VAL A 214 -5.97 -29.55 -26.03
N GLN A 215 -6.15 -28.52 -26.85
CA GLN A 215 -6.93 -28.62 -28.09
C GLN A 215 -6.29 -29.60 -29.09
N GLU A 216 -4.97 -29.61 -29.22
CA GLU A 216 -4.24 -30.56 -30.07
C GLU A 216 -4.43 -32.01 -29.58
N TRP A 217 -4.32 -32.24 -28.26
CA TRP A 217 -4.56 -33.56 -27.68
C TRP A 217 -6.01 -34.01 -27.82
N GLU A 218 -6.98 -33.11 -27.68
CA GLU A 218 -8.39 -33.43 -27.85
C GLU A 218 -8.71 -33.80 -29.30
N ASN A 219 -8.17 -33.07 -30.27
CA ASN A 219 -8.28 -33.41 -31.70
C ASN A 219 -7.68 -34.79 -31.99
N LYS A 220 -6.47 -35.06 -31.47
CA LYS A 220 -5.81 -36.36 -31.64
C LYS A 220 -6.58 -37.51 -30.99
N ASN A 221 -7.21 -37.26 -29.85
CA ASN A 221 -8.05 -38.25 -29.19
C ASN A 221 -9.32 -38.54 -30.01
N GLN A 222 -9.94 -37.51 -30.59
CA GLN A 222 -11.09 -37.68 -31.50
C GLN A 222 -10.71 -38.51 -32.74
N GLU A 223 -9.57 -38.23 -33.37
CA GLU A 223 -9.04 -39.02 -34.50
C GLU A 223 -8.83 -40.49 -34.11
N LEU A 224 -8.22 -40.75 -32.95
CA LEU A 224 -7.99 -42.11 -32.46
C LEU A 224 -9.31 -42.83 -32.14
N GLU A 225 -10.30 -42.14 -31.59
CA GLU A 225 -11.62 -42.70 -31.36
C GLU A 225 -12.32 -43.09 -32.68
N GLU A 226 -12.21 -42.26 -33.72
CA GLU A 226 -12.76 -42.58 -35.03
C GLU A 226 -12.08 -43.81 -35.64
N VAL A 227 -10.75 -43.88 -35.56
CA VAL A 227 -9.98 -45.06 -36.01
C VAL A 227 -10.41 -46.31 -35.23
N MET A 228 -10.54 -46.23 -33.90
CA MET A 228 -11.03 -47.35 -33.09
C MET A 228 -12.44 -47.79 -33.47
N ARG A 229 -13.34 -46.84 -33.73
CA ARG A 229 -14.71 -47.15 -34.18
C ARG A 229 -14.69 -47.85 -35.54
N GLN A 230 -13.83 -47.40 -36.46
CA GLN A 230 -13.68 -48.04 -37.77
C GLN A 230 -13.13 -49.47 -37.65
N MET A 231 -12.05 -49.66 -36.89
CA MET A 231 -11.47 -50.98 -36.65
C MET A 231 -12.46 -51.95 -36.01
N ARG A 232 -13.34 -51.48 -35.12
CA ARG A 232 -14.42 -52.30 -34.54
C ARG A 232 -15.41 -52.75 -35.62
N ARG A 233 -15.87 -51.83 -36.50
CA ARG A 233 -16.76 -52.19 -37.62
C ARG A 233 -16.11 -53.21 -38.55
N ASP A 234 -14.83 -53.02 -38.87
CA ASP A 234 -14.09 -53.94 -39.74
C ASP A 234 -13.94 -55.32 -39.06
N SER A 235 -13.68 -55.35 -37.75
CA SER A 235 -13.64 -56.59 -36.97
C SER A 235 -15.00 -57.31 -36.96
N ASP A 236 -16.10 -56.57 -36.77
CA ASP A 236 -17.44 -57.13 -36.76
C ASP A 236 -17.82 -57.70 -38.15
N ALA A 237 -17.42 -57.01 -39.22
CA ALA A 237 -17.60 -57.48 -40.60
C ALA A 237 -16.81 -58.78 -40.86
N ILE A 238 -15.53 -58.83 -40.47
CA ILE A 238 -14.69 -60.03 -40.62
C ILE A 238 -15.27 -61.21 -39.81
N LEU A 239 -15.80 -60.96 -38.61
CA LEU A 239 -16.46 -62.00 -37.81
C LEU A 239 -17.71 -62.55 -38.49
N ALA A 240 -18.54 -61.67 -39.08
CA ALA A 240 -19.71 -62.08 -39.84
C ALA A 240 -19.33 -62.94 -41.07
N ASP A 241 -18.30 -62.54 -41.83
CA ASP A 241 -17.78 -63.31 -42.96
C ASP A 241 -17.23 -64.67 -42.52
N LEU A 242 -16.54 -64.71 -41.38
CA LEU A 242 -16.01 -65.94 -40.81
C LEU A 242 -17.12 -66.90 -40.37
N GLU A 243 -18.21 -66.41 -39.79
CA GLU A 243 -19.40 -67.21 -39.48
C GLU A 243 -20.09 -67.72 -40.74
N PHE A 244 -20.24 -66.87 -41.76
CA PHE A 244 -20.77 -67.25 -43.06
C PHE A 244 -19.98 -68.41 -43.67
N HIS A 245 -18.65 -68.29 -43.77
CA HIS A 245 -17.79 -69.35 -44.31
C HIS A 245 -17.73 -70.61 -43.44
N LYS A 246 -17.89 -70.51 -42.12
CA LYS A 246 -18.04 -71.69 -41.25
C LYS A 246 -19.34 -72.44 -41.55
N ASN A 247 -20.43 -71.71 -41.75
CA ASN A 247 -21.72 -72.31 -42.08
C ASN A 247 -21.69 -72.96 -43.47
N GLU A 248 -21.12 -72.29 -44.47
CA GLU A 248 -20.94 -72.83 -45.82
C GLU A 248 -20.09 -74.12 -45.79
N ARG A 249 -18.97 -74.11 -45.04
CA ARG A 249 -18.14 -75.31 -44.84
C ARG A 249 -18.92 -76.45 -44.19
N ARG A 250 -19.78 -76.15 -43.21
CA ARG A 250 -20.63 -77.15 -42.56
C ARG A 250 -21.62 -77.76 -43.55
N GLN A 251 -22.29 -76.93 -44.34
CA GLN A 251 -23.20 -77.39 -45.39
C GLN A 251 -22.48 -78.28 -46.41
N MET A 252 -21.30 -77.87 -46.89
CA MET A 252 -20.49 -78.68 -47.81
C MET A 252 -20.03 -80.01 -47.19
N LYS A 253 -19.78 -80.04 -45.88
CA LYS A 253 -19.45 -81.27 -45.16
C LYS A 253 -20.67 -82.20 -45.06
N ASP A 254 -21.83 -81.65 -44.76
CA ASP A 254 -23.08 -82.42 -44.65
C ASP A 254 -23.45 -83.01 -46.02
N THR A 255 -23.36 -82.23 -47.12
CA THR A 255 -23.58 -82.73 -48.48
C THR A 255 -22.56 -83.79 -48.90
N LEU A 256 -21.28 -83.62 -48.53
CA LEU A 256 -20.25 -84.63 -48.75
C LEU A 256 -20.61 -85.94 -48.04
N GLN A 257 -21.08 -85.87 -46.80
CA GLN A 257 -21.50 -87.05 -46.04
C GLN A 257 -22.72 -87.73 -46.69
N GLU A 258 -23.73 -86.97 -47.11
CA GLU A 258 -24.88 -87.50 -47.87
C GLU A 258 -24.43 -88.19 -49.17
N LEU A 259 -23.51 -87.59 -49.92
CA LEU A 259 -22.89 -88.20 -51.10
C LEU A 259 -22.14 -89.49 -50.77
N GLN A 260 -21.38 -89.51 -49.68
CA GLN A 260 -20.71 -90.73 -49.21
C GLN A 260 -21.72 -91.82 -48.85
N TYR A 261 -22.82 -91.49 -48.16
CA TYR A 261 -23.89 -92.43 -47.84
C TYR A 261 -24.56 -92.98 -49.10
N THR A 262 -24.88 -92.13 -50.08
CA THR A 262 -25.48 -92.57 -51.35
C THR A 262 -24.53 -93.44 -52.18
N ILE A 263 -23.23 -93.12 -52.21
CA ILE A 263 -22.21 -93.97 -52.83
C ILE A 263 -22.13 -95.32 -52.13
N LEU A 264 -22.07 -95.35 -50.79
CA LEU A 264 -22.05 -96.60 -50.02
C LEU A 264 -23.31 -97.44 -50.27
N ALA A 265 -24.49 -96.80 -50.29
CA ALA A 265 -25.74 -97.48 -50.62
C ALA A 265 -25.72 -98.04 -52.05
N ALA A 266 -25.19 -97.30 -53.03
CA ALA A 266 -25.02 -97.78 -54.39
C ALA A 266 -24.02 -98.95 -54.48
N ILE A 267 -22.90 -98.89 -53.75
CA ILE A 267 -21.92 -99.99 -53.64
C ILE A 267 -22.60 -101.21 -53.03
N GLU A 268 -23.39 -101.05 -51.98
CA GLU A 268 -24.12 -102.16 -51.34
C GLU A 268 -25.17 -102.76 -52.29
N HIS A 269 -25.90 -101.94 -53.06
CA HIS A 269 -26.79 -102.43 -54.12
C HIS A 269 -26.02 -103.20 -55.22
N VAL A 270 -24.85 -102.70 -55.64
CA VAL A 270 -23.97 -103.41 -56.58
C VAL A 270 -23.45 -104.71 -55.96
N LYS A 271 -23.14 -104.72 -54.66
CA LYS A 271 -22.70 -105.91 -53.94
C LYS A 271 -23.82 -106.94 -53.80
N GLN A 272 -25.05 -106.52 -53.50
CA GLN A 272 -26.23 -107.38 -53.49
C GLN A 272 -26.48 -107.97 -54.89
N LEU A 273 -26.41 -107.15 -55.94
CA LEU A 273 -26.50 -107.61 -57.33
C LEU A 273 -25.39 -108.60 -57.70
N LYS A 274 -24.18 -108.45 -57.16
CA LYS A 274 -23.06 -109.40 -57.32
C LYS A 274 -23.19 -110.66 -56.45
N GLN A 275 -23.82 -110.59 -55.28
CA GLN A 275 -24.13 -111.76 -54.44
C GLN A 275 -25.18 -112.67 -55.08
N TYR A 276 -26.06 -112.13 -55.94
CA TYR A 276 -26.96 -112.94 -56.75
C TYR A 276 -26.27 -113.69 -57.91
N ASP A 277 -25.05 -113.30 -58.30
CA ASP A 277 -24.34 -113.91 -59.44
C ASP A 277 -23.47 -115.11 -59.04
N THR A 278 -23.10 -115.19 -57.77
CA THR A 278 -22.27 -116.28 -57.26
C THR A 278 -22.50 -116.40 -55.78
N TRP A 279 -23.24 -117.42 -55.32
CA TRP A 279 -23.05 -117.96 -53.97
C TRP A 279 -23.30 -119.46 -53.91
N ASP A 280 -22.23 -120.17 -53.55
CA ASP A 280 -22.20 -121.54 -53.06
C ASP A 280 -22.37 -121.52 -51.53
N VAL A 281 -23.26 -122.38 -51.04
CA VAL A 281 -23.82 -122.37 -49.68
C VAL A 281 -22.79 -122.77 -48.62
N GLU A 282 -21.70 -123.41 -49.01
CA GLU A 282 -20.74 -124.00 -48.07
C GLU A 282 -19.62 -123.04 -47.65
N GLU A 283 -19.29 -122.02 -48.47
CA GLU A 283 -18.32 -120.97 -48.10
C GLU A 283 -18.95 -119.93 -47.14
N MET A 284 -20.28 -119.80 -47.15
CA MET A 284 -21.01 -118.89 -46.26
C MET A 284 -21.06 -119.38 -44.81
N LYS A 285 -21.11 -120.69 -44.58
CA LYS A 285 -21.14 -121.26 -43.22
C LYS A 285 -19.84 -121.02 -42.46
N VAL A 286 -18.70 -121.13 -43.15
CA VAL A 286 -17.37 -120.89 -42.57
C VAL A 286 -17.19 -119.42 -42.18
N LYS A 287 -17.64 -118.47 -43.02
CA LYS A 287 -17.61 -117.04 -42.70
C LYS A 287 -18.57 -116.62 -41.58
N ILE A 288 -19.68 -117.35 -41.39
CA ILE A 288 -20.60 -117.12 -40.27
C ILE A 288 -19.94 -117.54 -38.94
N GLU A 289 -19.26 -118.70 -38.91
CA GLU A 289 -18.51 -119.13 -37.72
C GLU A 289 -17.34 -118.17 -37.38
N GLU A 290 -16.62 -117.67 -38.40
CA GLU A 290 -15.56 -116.67 -38.17
C GLU A 290 -16.10 -115.33 -37.63
N LEU A 291 -17.26 -114.88 -38.11
CA LEU A 291 -17.90 -113.66 -37.64
C LEU A 291 -18.47 -113.80 -36.22
N GLU A 292 -18.95 -114.99 -35.83
CA GLU A 292 -19.39 -115.25 -34.45
C GLU A 292 -18.22 -115.15 -33.46
N VAL A 293 -17.02 -115.61 -33.83
CA VAL A 293 -15.80 -115.47 -33.02
C VAL A 293 -15.41 -113.99 -32.85
N VAL A 294 -15.46 -113.20 -33.94
CA VAL A 294 -15.16 -111.76 -33.89
C VAL A 294 -16.20 -110.98 -33.09
N ILE A 295 -17.49 -111.33 -33.21
CA ILE A 295 -18.57 -110.71 -32.44
C ILE A 295 -18.40 -110.99 -30.94
N ASN A 296 -18.05 -112.22 -30.57
CA ASN A 296 -17.78 -112.57 -29.17
C ASN A 296 -16.55 -111.83 -28.61
N SER A 297 -15.46 -111.74 -29.39
CA SER A 297 -14.27 -110.97 -29.01
C SER A 297 -14.60 -109.48 -28.81
N ASN A 298 -15.34 -108.88 -29.74
CA ASN A 298 -15.70 -107.46 -29.66
C ASN A 298 -16.70 -107.18 -28.53
N THR A 299 -17.61 -108.12 -28.23
CA THR A 299 -18.52 -107.97 -27.07
C THR A 299 -17.78 -108.09 -25.75
N GLU A 300 -16.76 -108.93 -25.64
CA GLU A 300 -15.86 -108.94 -24.47
C GLU A 300 -15.09 -107.62 -24.35
N GLU A 301 -14.54 -107.09 -25.45
CA GLU A 301 -13.83 -105.81 -25.45
C GLU A 301 -14.76 -104.63 -25.06
N VAL A 302 -15.98 -104.57 -25.60
CA VAL A 302 -17.00 -103.59 -25.23
C VAL A 302 -17.36 -103.71 -23.75
N ASN A 303 -17.57 -104.93 -23.23
CA ASN A 303 -17.85 -105.14 -21.82
C ASN A 303 -16.69 -104.73 -20.91
N THR A 304 -15.43 -104.82 -21.37
CA THR A 304 -14.27 -104.31 -20.62
C THR A 304 -14.21 -102.79 -20.63
N LEU A 305 -14.46 -102.16 -21.77
CA LEU A 305 -14.50 -100.69 -21.90
C LEU A 305 -15.66 -100.09 -21.09
N GLU A 306 -16.83 -100.72 -21.08
CA GLU A 306 -17.98 -100.31 -20.27
C GLU A 306 -17.70 -100.39 -18.76
N LYS A 307 -16.87 -101.34 -18.31
CA LYS A 307 -16.42 -101.40 -16.91
C LYS A 307 -15.45 -100.28 -16.52
N ASP A 308 -14.78 -99.65 -17.47
CA ASP A 308 -13.86 -98.54 -17.23
C ASP A 308 -14.54 -97.16 -17.28
N ILE A 309 -15.74 -97.06 -17.88
CA ILE A 309 -16.55 -95.82 -17.90
C ILE A 309 -16.77 -95.22 -16.49
N PRO A 310 -17.16 -95.99 -15.45
CA PRO A 310 -17.37 -95.43 -14.10
C PRO A 310 -16.11 -94.82 -13.50
N LYS A 311 -14.94 -95.42 -13.76
CA LYS A 311 -13.64 -94.90 -13.30
C LYS A 311 -13.30 -93.59 -14.00
N LEU A 312 -13.56 -93.50 -15.30
CA LEU A 312 -13.37 -92.27 -16.07
C LEU A 312 -14.35 -91.17 -15.63
N GLU A 313 -15.60 -91.51 -15.31
CA GLU A 313 -16.58 -90.58 -14.76
C GLU A 313 -16.18 -90.04 -13.38
N GLU A 314 -15.60 -90.90 -12.52
CA GLU A 314 -15.02 -90.49 -11.24
C GLU A 314 -13.86 -89.50 -11.45
N ILE A 315 -12.92 -89.81 -12.35
CA ILE A 315 -11.80 -88.90 -12.70
C ILE A 315 -12.32 -87.56 -13.27
N ILE A 316 -13.36 -87.58 -14.09
CA ILE A 316 -14.00 -86.36 -14.63
C ILE A 316 -14.63 -85.54 -13.50
N SER A 317 -15.28 -86.19 -12.55
CA SER A 317 -15.88 -85.53 -11.38
C SER A 317 -14.82 -84.88 -10.50
N GLU A 318 -13.73 -85.59 -10.20
CA GLU A 318 -12.58 -85.07 -9.46
C GLU A 318 -11.92 -83.89 -10.19
N THR A 319 -11.73 -84.01 -11.50
CA THR A 319 -11.16 -82.94 -12.34
C THR A 319 -12.04 -81.70 -12.35
N LYS A 320 -13.37 -81.86 -12.42
CA LYS A 320 -14.32 -80.75 -12.31
C LYS A 320 -14.26 -80.07 -10.94
N SER A 321 -14.17 -80.85 -9.87
CA SER A 321 -14.00 -80.32 -8.51
C SER A 321 -12.70 -79.52 -8.37
N LEU A 322 -11.59 -80.06 -8.89
CA LEU A 322 -10.29 -79.39 -8.91
C LEU A 322 -10.34 -78.09 -9.70
N ASN A 323 -10.96 -78.08 -10.87
CA ASN A 323 -11.12 -76.87 -11.71
C ASN A 323 -11.94 -75.78 -11.01
N ASN A 324 -13.00 -76.17 -10.30
CA ASN A 324 -13.80 -75.23 -9.49
C ASN A 324 -12.96 -74.62 -8.35
N ASN A 325 -12.10 -75.41 -7.71
CA ASN A 325 -11.19 -74.92 -6.66
C ASN A 325 -10.12 -73.99 -7.23
N LEU A 326 -9.53 -74.33 -8.39
CA LEU A 326 -8.60 -73.47 -9.12
C LEU A 326 -9.22 -72.11 -9.46
N THR A 327 -10.47 -72.11 -9.94
CA THR A 327 -11.20 -70.87 -10.24
C THR A 327 -11.38 -70.00 -8.99
N LYS A 328 -11.72 -70.61 -7.84
CA LYS A 328 -11.82 -69.89 -6.56
C LYS A 328 -10.47 -69.32 -6.11
N TRP A 329 -9.37 -70.07 -6.28
CA TRP A 329 -8.04 -69.59 -5.95
C TRP A 329 -7.61 -68.41 -6.83
N ILE A 330 -7.91 -68.45 -8.14
CA ILE A 330 -7.66 -67.33 -9.05
C ILE A 330 -8.42 -66.07 -8.59
N GLN A 331 -9.71 -66.19 -8.28
CA GLN A 331 -10.51 -65.08 -7.74
C GLN A 331 -9.93 -64.52 -6.43
N THR A 332 -9.42 -65.40 -5.56
CA THR A 332 -8.80 -65.00 -4.30
C THR A 332 -7.50 -64.22 -4.56
N ILE A 333 -6.68 -64.68 -5.51
CA ILE A 333 -5.44 -63.99 -5.91
C ILE A 333 -5.74 -62.61 -6.51
N GLU A 334 -6.76 -62.50 -7.36
CA GLU A 334 -7.20 -61.20 -7.90
C GLU A 334 -7.65 -60.25 -6.80
N SER A 335 -8.41 -60.74 -5.81
CA SER A 335 -8.81 -59.95 -4.64
C SER A 335 -7.60 -59.46 -3.83
N VAL A 336 -6.61 -60.33 -3.59
CA VAL A 336 -5.36 -59.97 -2.89
C VAL A 336 -4.56 -58.93 -3.68
N ASN A 337 -4.48 -59.05 -5.00
CA ASN A 337 -3.80 -58.06 -5.85
C ASN A 337 -4.48 -56.69 -5.81
N ASN A 338 -5.82 -56.65 -5.81
CA ASN A 338 -6.56 -55.39 -5.66
C ASN A 338 -6.28 -54.74 -4.30
N LEU A 339 -6.34 -55.51 -3.21
CA LEU A 339 -5.99 -55.03 -1.87
C LEU A 339 -4.54 -54.52 -1.79
N HIS A 340 -3.60 -55.18 -2.46
CA HIS A 340 -2.22 -54.72 -2.54
C HIS A 340 -2.10 -53.36 -3.26
N GLY A 341 -2.87 -53.17 -4.34
CA GLY A 341 -2.99 -51.88 -5.02
C GLY A 341 -3.49 -50.76 -4.10
N ASP A 342 -4.53 -51.04 -3.31
CA ASP A 342 -5.08 -50.08 -2.35
C ASP A 342 -4.09 -49.76 -1.22
N VAL A 343 -3.37 -50.76 -0.69
CA VAL A 343 -2.30 -50.54 0.30
C VAL A 343 -1.22 -49.62 -0.27
N ASN A 344 -0.81 -49.80 -1.53
CA ASN A 344 0.17 -48.91 -2.18
C ASN A 344 -0.37 -47.50 -2.38
N ARG A 345 -1.66 -47.33 -2.70
CA ARG A 345 -2.31 -46.01 -2.76
C ARG A 345 -2.33 -45.34 -1.40
N HIS A 346 -2.75 -46.05 -0.36
CA HIS A 346 -2.75 -45.56 1.02
C HIS A 346 -1.34 -45.21 1.51
N LYS A 347 -0.32 -45.97 1.13
CA LYS A 347 1.07 -45.65 1.47
C LYS A 347 1.50 -44.31 0.86
N LYS A 348 1.20 -44.07 -0.42
CA LYS A 348 1.50 -42.80 -1.10
C LYS A 348 0.75 -41.62 -0.48
N THR A 349 -0.54 -41.79 -0.17
CA THR A 349 -1.32 -40.72 0.49
C THR A 349 -0.81 -40.45 1.90
N ASN A 350 -0.44 -41.48 2.65
CA ASN A 350 0.11 -41.32 4.00
C ASN A 350 1.49 -40.63 3.98
N GLU A 351 2.32 -40.91 2.97
CA GLU A 351 3.59 -40.18 2.75
C GLU A 351 3.36 -38.69 2.41
N ALA A 352 2.34 -38.39 1.60
CA ALA A 352 1.95 -37.00 1.29
C ALA A 352 1.45 -36.27 2.54
N ILE A 353 0.53 -36.88 3.29
CA ILE A 353 0.00 -36.34 4.55
C ILE A 353 1.14 -36.12 5.56
N LYS A 354 2.11 -37.04 5.65
CA LYS A 354 3.26 -36.89 6.55
C LYS A 354 4.16 -35.71 6.16
N LYS A 355 4.35 -35.45 4.86
CA LYS A 355 5.08 -34.27 4.39
C LYS A 355 4.35 -32.97 4.74
N GLU A 356 3.04 -32.95 4.52
CA GLU A 356 2.19 -31.80 4.86
C GLU A 356 2.12 -31.55 6.38
N LEU A 357 2.03 -32.61 7.18
CA LEU A 357 2.10 -32.51 8.63
C LEU A 357 3.43 -31.91 9.08
N ASN A 358 4.56 -32.33 8.47
CA ASN A 358 5.86 -31.80 8.80
C ASN A 358 5.99 -30.31 8.44
N SER A 359 5.45 -29.87 7.29
CA SER A 359 5.48 -28.46 6.91
C SER A 359 4.61 -27.60 7.84
N LEU A 360 3.41 -28.07 8.17
CA LEU A 360 2.52 -27.41 9.13
C LEU A 360 3.16 -27.32 10.53
N THR A 361 3.85 -28.37 10.97
CA THR A 361 4.55 -28.39 12.27
C THR A 361 5.71 -27.38 12.29
N LEU A 362 6.43 -27.21 11.17
CA LEU A 362 7.48 -26.19 11.05
C LEU A 362 6.88 -24.78 11.12
N MET A 363 5.81 -24.54 10.36
CA MET A 363 5.11 -23.26 10.36
C MET A 363 4.53 -22.91 11.76
N GLN A 364 4.00 -23.90 12.47
CA GLN A 364 3.55 -23.71 13.86
C GLN A 364 4.70 -23.27 14.78
N LYS A 365 5.89 -23.86 14.64
CA LYS A 365 7.07 -23.45 15.41
C LYS A 365 7.50 -22.02 15.07
N GLU A 366 7.47 -21.63 13.80
CA GLU A 366 7.77 -20.25 13.39
C GLU A 366 6.76 -19.24 13.93
N PHE A 367 5.48 -19.57 13.94
CA PHE A 367 4.49 -18.70 14.57
C PHE A 367 4.67 -18.62 16.08
N ALA A 368 5.00 -19.73 16.74
CA ALA A 368 5.32 -19.71 18.17
C ALA A 368 6.52 -18.80 18.47
N THR A 369 7.59 -18.84 17.67
CA THR A 369 8.73 -17.94 17.86
C THR A 369 8.34 -16.48 17.62
N LYS A 370 7.58 -16.17 16.56
CA LYS A 370 7.05 -14.82 16.30
C LYS A 370 6.16 -14.29 17.44
N ILE A 371 5.30 -15.13 17.99
CA ILE A 371 4.47 -14.75 19.15
C ILE A 371 5.36 -14.41 20.33
N THR A 372 6.36 -15.24 20.65
CA THR A 372 7.26 -14.97 21.78
C THR A 372 8.08 -13.69 21.62
N THR A 373 8.52 -13.34 20.40
CA THR A 373 9.27 -12.10 20.15
C THR A 373 8.37 -10.88 20.29
N ILE A 374 7.15 -10.93 19.75
CA ILE A 374 6.16 -9.86 19.89
C ILE A 374 5.77 -9.67 21.35
N SER A 375 5.51 -10.74 22.10
CA SER A 375 5.18 -10.66 23.54
C SER A 375 6.31 -10.02 24.36
N ARG A 376 7.58 -10.30 24.04
CA ARG A 376 8.73 -9.64 24.69
C ARG A 376 8.80 -8.15 24.37
N SER A 377 8.58 -7.79 23.10
CA SER A 377 8.55 -6.39 22.68
C SER A 377 7.43 -5.62 23.37
N LEU A 378 6.24 -6.22 23.46
CA LEU A 378 5.09 -5.64 24.14
C LEU A 378 5.36 -5.41 25.63
N ALA A 379 5.92 -6.40 26.34
CA ALA A 379 6.31 -6.25 27.74
C ALA A 379 7.34 -5.13 27.96
N LEU A 380 8.27 -4.92 27.02
CA LEU A 380 9.23 -3.82 27.07
C LEU A 380 8.54 -2.46 26.90
N GLN A 381 7.59 -2.35 25.95
CA GLN A 381 6.82 -1.12 25.74
C GLN A 381 5.92 -0.80 26.93
N ASP A 382 5.29 -1.81 27.54
CA ASP A 382 4.48 -1.63 28.75
C ASP A 382 5.33 -1.13 29.93
N SER A 383 6.53 -1.68 30.11
CA SER A 383 7.48 -1.21 31.12
C SER A 383 7.89 0.25 30.88
N ARG A 384 8.12 0.63 29.62
CA ARG A 384 8.43 2.01 29.24
C ARG A 384 7.23 2.94 29.48
N LEU A 385 6.02 2.50 29.16
CA LEU A 385 4.79 3.23 29.41
C LEU A 385 4.61 3.49 30.91
N GLN A 386 4.78 2.46 31.74
CA GLN A 386 4.71 2.60 33.21
C GLN A 386 5.72 3.62 33.73
N PHE A 387 6.97 3.56 33.27
CA PHE A 387 7.99 4.53 33.66
C PHE A 387 7.60 5.98 33.27
N LEU A 388 7.07 6.17 32.06
CA LEU A 388 6.60 7.48 31.61
C LEU A 388 5.38 7.97 32.41
N MET A 389 4.46 7.07 32.78
CA MET A 389 3.34 7.39 33.65
C MET A 389 3.81 7.83 35.03
N GLU A 390 4.80 7.13 35.62
CA GLU A 390 5.37 7.50 36.91
C GLU A 390 6.10 8.85 36.85
N GLN A 391 6.84 9.13 35.77
CA GLN A 391 7.44 10.45 35.55
C GLN A 391 6.40 11.55 35.42
N ARG A 392 5.31 11.28 34.69
CA ARG A 392 4.21 12.23 34.54
C ARG A 392 3.57 12.54 35.88
N GLU A 393 3.32 11.52 36.71
CA GLU A 393 2.70 11.72 38.03
C GLU A 393 3.62 12.51 38.96
N LYS A 394 4.93 12.19 39.00
CA LYS A 394 5.92 12.98 39.76
C LYS A 394 5.93 14.45 39.34
N LYS A 395 5.90 14.73 38.03
CA LYS A 395 5.81 16.13 37.53
C LYS A 395 4.52 16.80 37.96
N ARG A 396 3.39 16.09 37.89
CA ARG A 396 2.10 16.61 38.35
C ARG A 396 2.11 16.93 39.84
N GLU A 397 2.63 16.04 40.68
CA GLU A 397 2.80 16.26 42.11
C GLU A 397 3.68 17.49 42.40
N THR A 398 4.78 17.66 41.67
CA THR A 398 5.62 18.86 41.85
C THR A 398 4.87 20.14 41.51
N VAL A 399 4.11 20.17 40.40
CA VAL A 399 3.29 21.33 40.01
C VAL A 399 2.20 21.60 41.05
N ASP A 400 1.51 20.58 41.53
CA ASP A 400 0.49 20.71 42.57
C ASP A 400 1.08 21.26 43.88
N GLN A 401 2.30 20.84 44.24
CA GLN A 401 3.02 21.38 45.39
C GLN A 401 3.38 22.86 45.18
N TYR A 402 3.90 23.22 44.01
CA TYR A 402 4.19 24.62 43.65
C TYR A 402 2.95 25.50 43.70
N LEU A 403 1.81 25.02 43.18
CA LEU A 403 0.54 25.74 43.22
C LEU A 403 0.06 25.96 44.65
N LYS A 404 0.10 24.93 45.50
CA LYS A 404 -0.25 25.05 46.93
C LYS A 404 0.62 26.07 47.65
N ASP A 405 1.92 26.08 47.39
CA ASP A 405 2.84 27.02 48.03
C ASP A 405 2.68 28.45 47.47
N TRP A 406 2.34 28.59 46.19
CA TRP A 406 1.96 29.87 45.58
C TRP A 406 0.67 30.43 46.20
N ASP A 407 -0.35 29.60 46.39
CA ASP A 407 -1.60 30.02 47.04
C ASP A 407 -1.36 30.48 48.48
N LYS A 408 -0.53 29.77 49.25
CA LYS A 408 -0.12 30.23 50.59
C LYS A 408 0.57 31.59 50.55
N LYS A 409 1.51 31.79 49.61
CA LYS A 409 2.20 33.08 49.43
C LYS A 409 1.22 34.18 49.05
N ASN A 410 0.29 33.93 48.13
CA ASN A 410 -0.75 34.90 47.76
C ASN A 410 -1.63 35.29 48.93
N VAL A 411 -2.01 34.34 49.80
CA VAL A 411 -2.76 34.65 51.02
C VAL A 411 -1.96 35.55 51.96
N ILE A 412 -0.65 35.32 52.12
CA ILE A 412 0.23 36.17 52.94
C ILE A 412 0.32 37.58 52.34
N ILE A 413 0.64 37.69 51.04
CA ILE A 413 0.74 38.97 50.33
C ILE A 413 -0.57 39.74 50.42
N ASN A 414 -1.71 39.08 50.22
CA ASN A 414 -3.03 39.73 50.33
C ASN A 414 -3.27 40.28 51.74
N LYS A 415 -2.88 39.55 52.80
CA LYS A 415 -2.95 40.04 54.18
C LYS A 415 -2.03 41.24 54.42
N GLU A 416 -0.80 41.21 53.88
CA GLU A 416 0.14 42.33 53.98
C GLU A 416 -0.39 43.57 53.26
N VAL A 417 -0.95 43.41 52.05
CA VAL A 417 -1.59 44.48 51.29
C VAL A 417 -2.79 45.05 52.06
N GLU A 418 -3.63 44.20 52.66
CA GLU A 418 -4.77 44.65 53.45
C GLU A 418 -4.34 45.41 54.71
N SER A 419 -3.30 44.94 55.41
CA SER A 419 -2.71 45.64 56.55
C SER A 419 -2.13 47.00 56.15
N ALA A 420 -1.32 47.05 55.08
CA ALA A 420 -0.75 48.29 54.55
C ALA A 420 -1.84 49.27 54.08
N MET A 421 -2.93 48.78 53.48
CA MET A 421 -4.07 49.60 53.10
C MET A 421 -4.76 50.21 54.32
N ASN A 422 -4.92 49.43 55.40
CA ASN A 422 -5.51 49.90 56.65
C ASN A 422 -4.62 50.93 57.36
N GLU A 423 -3.30 50.73 57.38
CA GLU A 423 -2.35 51.73 57.90
C GLU A 423 -2.38 53.01 57.07
N ARG A 424 -2.38 52.89 55.73
CA ARG A 424 -2.51 54.03 54.84
C ARG A 424 -3.79 54.83 55.10
N LYS A 425 -4.93 54.15 55.32
CA LYS A 425 -6.20 54.81 55.69
C LYS A 425 -6.09 55.57 57.01
N LYS A 426 -5.41 55.00 58.02
CA LYS A 426 -5.17 55.69 59.31
C LYS A 426 -4.29 56.94 59.10
N CYS A 427 -3.21 56.83 58.35
CA CYS A 427 -2.35 57.96 58.01
C CYS A 427 -3.12 59.04 57.22
N GLU A 428 -3.94 58.66 56.23
CA GLU A 428 -4.79 59.59 55.49
C GLU A 428 -5.80 60.31 56.41
N ALA A 429 -6.39 59.60 57.38
CA ALA A 429 -7.28 60.20 58.37
C ALA A 429 -6.53 61.20 59.27
N GLN A 430 -5.32 60.86 59.74
CA GLN A 430 -4.49 61.76 60.53
C GLN A 430 -4.04 62.99 59.73
N ILE A 431 -3.69 62.83 58.44
CA ILE A 431 -3.37 63.94 57.56
C ILE A 431 -4.59 64.86 57.41
N LYS A 432 -5.79 64.32 57.24
CA LYS A 432 -7.02 65.11 57.18
C LYS A 432 -7.29 65.87 58.48
N GLU A 433 -7.14 65.22 59.64
CA GLU A 433 -7.30 65.86 60.94
C GLU A 433 -6.27 67.00 61.16
N LEU A 434 -5.02 66.78 60.76
CA LEU A 434 -3.98 67.82 60.82
C LEU A 434 -4.26 68.97 59.84
N GLN A 435 -4.76 68.68 58.65
CA GLN A 435 -5.21 69.70 57.70
C GLN A 435 -6.35 70.53 58.27
N GLU A 436 -7.32 69.91 58.94
CA GLU A 436 -8.43 70.59 59.61
C GLU A 436 -7.94 71.49 60.75
N LYS A 437 -7.07 71.00 61.64
CA LYS A 437 -6.44 71.80 62.70
C LYS A 437 -5.60 72.97 62.17
N CYS A 438 -4.84 72.75 61.09
CA CYS A 438 -4.13 73.83 60.41
C CYS A 438 -5.09 74.88 59.88
N ASN A 439 -6.20 74.47 59.25
CA ASN A 439 -7.21 75.39 58.73
C ASN A 439 -7.91 76.17 59.85
N GLU A 440 -8.24 75.51 60.96
CA GLU A 440 -8.76 76.16 62.17
C GLU A 440 -7.76 77.20 62.71
N GLY A 441 -6.49 76.82 62.86
CA GLY A 441 -5.43 77.74 63.28
C GLY A 441 -5.25 78.92 62.32
N TYR A 442 -5.30 78.70 61.00
CA TYR A 442 -5.28 79.77 60.00
C TYR A 442 -6.51 80.68 60.13
N ALA A 443 -7.70 80.13 60.43
CA ALA A 443 -8.92 80.90 60.63
C ALA A 443 -8.85 81.75 61.92
N GLU A 444 -8.38 81.17 63.03
CA GLU A 444 -8.15 81.89 64.29
C GLU A 444 -7.14 83.03 64.11
N GLN A 445 -6.01 82.75 63.46
CA GLN A 445 -5.00 83.77 63.18
C GLN A 445 -5.56 84.88 62.30
N ARG A 446 -6.40 84.54 61.31
CA ARG A 446 -7.08 85.52 60.46
C ARG A 446 -8.05 86.39 61.27
N LEU A 447 -8.85 85.80 62.14
CA LEU A 447 -9.76 86.54 63.04
C LEU A 447 -8.97 87.44 64.01
N TYR A 448 -7.84 86.97 64.52
CA TYR A 448 -6.95 87.77 65.37
C TYR A 448 -6.34 88.96 64.61
N ILE A 449 -5.89 88.74 63.37
CA ILE A 449 -5.40 89.83 62.50
C ILE A 449 -6.52 90.83 62.19
N GLU A 450 -7.76 90.37 61.94
CA GLU A 450 -8.91 91.25 61.72
C GLU A 450 -9.29 92.05 62.99
N SER A 451 -9.20 91.43 64.16
CA SER A 451 -9.37 92.10 65.47
C SER A 451 -8.29 93.16 65.71
N LEU A 452 -7.01 92.84 65.48
CA LEU A 452 -5.90 93.79 65.57
C LEU A 452 -6.07 94.93 64.58
N ARG A 453 -6.47 94.64 63.34
CA ARG A 453 -6.79 95.67 62.34
C ARG A 453 -7.90 96.58 62.86
N SER A 454 -8.98 96.03 63.43
CA SER A 454 -10.06 96.83 64.04
C SER A 454 -9.56 97.73 65.18
N GLN A 455 -8.70 97.21 66.06
CA GLN A 455 -8.10 98.00 67.15
C GLN A 455 -7.17 99.11 66.62
N ILE A 456 -6.35 98.82 65.61
CA ILE A 456 -5.51 99.81 64.93
C ILE A 456 -6.38 100.89 64.28
N THR A 457 -7.48 100.53 63.61
CA THR A 457 -8.41 101.50 63.02
C THR A 457 -9.07 102.38 64.09
N LYS A 458 -9.45 101.81 65.24
CA LYS A 458 -9.97 102.58 66.39
C LYS A 458 -8.92 103.54 66.95
N LEU A 459 -7.67 103.11 67.10
CA LEU A 459 -6.57 103.98 67.52
C LEU A 459 -6.30 105.08 66.49
N PHE A 460 -6.33 104.76 65.20
CA PHE A 460 -6.23 105.76 64.13
C PHE A 460 -7.38 106.78 64.20
N PHE A 461 -8.60 106.34 64.49
CA PHE A 461 -9.74 107.25 64.67
C PHE A 461 -9.55 108.16 65.89
N ILE A 462 -9.08 107.63 67.02
CA ILE A 462 -8.77 108.42 68.24
C ILE A 462 -7.62 109.40 67.98
N ILE A 463 -6.55 108.98 67.31
CA ILE A 463 -5.42 109.85 66.96
C ILE A 463 -5.90 110.96 66.00
N ASN A 464 -6.74 110.64 65.02
CA ASN A 464 -7.26 111.63 64.08
C ASN A 464 -8.27 112.59 64.73
N ASP A 465 -9.07 112.12 65.70
CA ASP A 465 -9.94 112.94 66.53
C ASP A 465 -9.12 113.86 67.47
N GLN A 466 -8.01 113.37 68.01
CA GLN A 466 -7.06 114.23 68.74
C GLN A 466 -6.37 115.24 67.82
N TYR A 467 -5.95 114.84 66.61
CA TYR A 467 -5.30 115.72 65.64
C TYR A 467 -6.23 116.84 65.17
N THR A 468 -7.51 116.52 64.90
CA THR A 468 -8.52 117.52 64.52
C THR A 468 -8.95 118.42 65.68
N ASN A 469 -8.88 117.96 66.92
CA ASN A 469 -9.09 118.79 68.11
C ASN A 469 -7.89 119.71 68.42
N SER A 470 -6.65 119.29 68.11
CA SER A 470 -5.45 120.13 68.27
C SER A 470 -5.25 121.18 67.15
N LEU A 471 -5.82 120.98 65.95
CA LEU A 471 -5.76 121.94 64.84
C LEU A 471 -6.75 123.11 64.94
N LYS A 472 -7.68 123.10 65.91
CA LYS A 472 -8.57 124.24 66.18
C LYS A 472 -7.96 125.32 67.10
N TYR A 473 -6.78 125.10 67.69
CA TYR A 473 -6.19 126.00 68.70
C TYR A 473 -4.79 126.54 68.40
N ALA A 474 -4.32 126.50 67.14
CA ALA A 474 -3.04 127.10 66.77
C ALA A 474 -3.20 128.10 65.61
N LYS A 475 -3.69 129.30 65.93
CA LYS A 475 -3.36 130.53 65.19
C LYS A 475 -2.02 131.07 65.73
N PRO A 476 -1.05 131.37 64.87
CA PRO A 476 -0.09 132.43 65.13
C PRO A 476 -0.29 133.61 64.18
N ASN A 477 0.19 134.75 64.66
CA ASN A 477 0.28 136.06 64.01
C ASN A 477 0.93 136.03 62.62
#